data_AF-A0A946VBE4-F1
#
_entry.id   AF-A0A946VBE4-F1
#
_cell.length_a   1.000
_cell.length_b   1.000
_cell.length_c   1.000
_cell.angle_alpha   90.00
_cell.angle_beta   90.00
_cell.angle_gamma   90.00
#
_symmetry.space_group_name_H-M   'P 1'
#
loop_
_entity.id
_entity.type
_entity.pdbx_description
1 polymer ?
#
loop_
_entity_poly.entity_id
_entity_poly.type
_entity_poly.pdbx_seq_one_letter_code
_entity_poly.pdbx_strand_id
1 'polypeptide(L)' 'MDFYQTPIYPCGYLPNRYSVNIFADPNKEISTQTYSWLIDYGFRRNGSHLYRPQCPECNACIP' A
#
# COMPACT_ATOMS: atom_id res chain seq x y z
N MET A 1 9.49 11.24 2.01
CA MET A 1 9.11 9.88 1.59
C MET A 1 8.10 10.09 0.49
N ASP A 2 8.33 9.52 -0.69
CA ASP A 2 7.49 9.76 -1.85
C ASP A 2 6.63 8.52 -2.10
N PHE A 3 5.39 8.73 -2.51
CA PHE A 3 4.41 7.67 -2.72
C PHE A 3 3.81 7.78 -4.11
N TYR A 4 3.65 6.63 -4.75
CA TYR A 4 3.00 6.50 -6.06
C TYR A 4 1.70 5.75 -5.91
N GLN A 5 0.68 6.11 -6.68
CA GLN A 5 -0.59 5.42 -6.68
C GLN A 5 -0.92 4.87 -8.06
N THR A 6 -1.51 3.68 -8.10
CA THR A 6 -2.13 3.17 -9.33
C THR A 6 -3.41 3.96 -9.65
N PRO A 7 -3.92 3.85 -10.89
CA PRO A 7 -5.31 4.15 -11.17
C PRO A 7 -6.27 3.35 -10.26
N ILE A 8 -7.51 3.80 -10.17
CA ILE A 8 -8.57 3.11 -9.45
C ILE A 8 -8.90 1.79 -10.17
N TYR A 9 -9.01 0.69 -9.44
CA TYR A 9 -9.41 -0.63 -9.94
C TYR A 9 -10.38 -1.33 -8.96
N PRO A 10 -11.13 -2.36 -9.38
CA PRO A 10 -12.02 -3.10 -8.49
C PRO A 10 -11.28 -3.72 -7.30
N CYS A 11 -11.82 -3.61 -6.09
CA CYS A 11 -11.21 -4.13 -4.89
C CYS A 11 -11.15 -5.67 -4.94
N GLY A 12 -9.96 -6.24 -4.79
CA GLY A 12 -9.78 -7.70 -4.79
C GLY A 12 -10.30 -8.41 -3.53
N TYR A 13 -10.59 -7.66 -2.45
CA TYR A 13 -11.03 -8.21 -1.16
C TYR A 13 -12.53 -8.01 -0.90
N LEU A 14 -13.14 -6.97 -1.47
CA LEU A 14 -14.52 -6.60 -1.20
C LEU A 14 -15.29 -6.43 -2.51
N PRO A 15 -16.43 -7.12 -2.69
CA PRO A 15 -17.25 -6.93 -3.87
C PRO A 15 -17.83 -5.51 -3.89
N ASN A 16 -18.10 -5.00 -5.09
CA ASN A 16 -18.70 -3.68 -5.33
C ASN A 16 -17.92 -2.50 -4.74
N ARG A 17 -16.61 -2.67 -4.54
CA ARG A 17 -15.72 -1.62 -4.04
C ARG A 17 -14.59 -1.38 -5.01
N TYR A 18 -13.97 -0.21 -4.88
CA TYR A 18 -12.78 0.16 -5.62
C TYR A 18 -11.59 0.36 -4.67
N SER A 19 -10.40 0.13 -5.20
CA SER A 19 -9.14 0.28 -4.48
C SER A 19 -8.11 0.95 -5.38
N VAL A 20 -7.14 1.59 -4.76
CA VAL A 20 -5.84 1.91 -5.34
C VAL A 20 -4.76 1.16 -4.57
N ASN A 21 -3.58 1.00 -5.15
CA ASN A 21 -2.39 0.59 -4.42
C ASN A 21 -1.47 1.81 -4.28
N ILE A 22 -1.05 2.09 -3.06
CA ILE A 22 -0.04 3.09 -2.74
C ILE A 22 1.30 2.37 -2.63
N PHE A 23 2.28 2.76 -3.42
CA PHE A 23 3.63 2.23 -3.43
C PHE A 23 4.59 3.21 -2.77
N ALA A 24 5.47 2.71 -1.91
CA ALA A 24 6.65 3.45 -1.49
C ALA A 24 7.63 3.55 -2.67
N ASP A 25 8.33 4.67 -2.79
CA ASP A 25 9.34 4.88 -3.83
C ASP A 25 10.38 3.72 -3.86
N PRO A 26 10.41 2.91 -4.94
CA PRO A 26 11.33 1.78 -5.05
C PRO A 26 12.79 2.21 -5.25
N ASN A 27 13.06 3.47 -5.61
CA ASN A 27 14.41 3.97 -5.84
C ASN A 27 15.07 4.50 -4.56
N LYS A 28 14.31 4.62 -3.46
CA LYS A 28 14.85 4.98 -2.16
C LYS A 28 15.30 3.75 -1.40
N GLU A 29 16.49 3.81 -0.81
CA GLU A 29 16.90 2.85 0.21
C GLU A 29 16.00 2.99 1.44
N ILE A 30 15.27 1.93 1.75
CA ILE A 30 14.39 1.88 2.92
C ILE A 30 15.14 1.23 4.06
N SER A 31 15.45 2.03 5.10
CA SER A 31 16.06 1.53 6.32
C SER A 31 15.13 0.54 7.04
N THR A 32 15.69 -0.34 7.86
CA THR A 32 14.92 -1.30 8.67
C THR A 32 13.88 -0.61 9.57
N GLN A 33 14.19 0.58 10.08
CA GLN A 33 13.26 1.38 10.88
C GLN A 33 12.07 1.87 10.04
N THR A 34 12.33 2.47 8.89
CA THR A 34 11.28 2.93 7.97
C THR A 34 10.44 1.75 7.47
N TYR A 35 11.08 0.63 7.16
CA TYR A 35 10.38 -0.60 6.78
C TYR A 35 9.41 -1.04 7.89
N SER A 36 9.88 -1.10 9.14
CA SER A 36 9.04 -1.48 10.28
C SER A 36 7.82 -0.56 10.41
N TRP A 37 8.03 0.76 10.34
CA TRP A 37 6.92 1.72 10.32
C TRP A 37 5.96 1.45 9.16
N LEU A 38 6.44 1.23 7.93
CA LEU A 38 5.57 0.96 6.79
C LEU A 38 4.70 -0.29 7.01
N ILE A 39 5.27 -1.36 7.58
CA ILE A 39 4.52 -2.56 7.93
C ILE A 39 3.44 -2.26 8.98
N ASP A 40 3.76 -1.48 10.01
CA ASP A 40 2.79 -1.05 11.04
C ASP A 40 1.63 -0.23 10.44
N TYR A 41 1.89 0.51 9.34
CA TYR A 41 0.87 1.25 8.58
C TYR A 41 0.17 0.42 7.50
N GLY A 42 0.37 -0.91 7.47
CA GLY A 42 -0.32 -1.84 6.57
C GLY A 42 0.31 -1.99 5.19
N PHE A 43 1.52 -1.48 4.96
CA PHE A 43 2.26 -1.81 3.74
C PHE A 43 2.67 -3.29 3.77
N ARG A 44 2.66 -3.89 2.58
CA ARG A 44 3.03 -5.27 2.31
C ARG A 44 4.16 -5.27 1.29
N ARG A 45 5.00 -6.31 1.32
CA ARG A 45 6.13 -6.46 0.41
C ARG A 45 5.81 -7.46 -0.70
N ASN A 46 5.96 -7.06 -1.95
CA ASN A 46 5.99 -7.96 -3.10
C ASN A 46 7.30 -7.78 -3.87
N GLY A 47 8.25 -8.68 -3.63
CA GLY A 47 9.61 -8.59 -4.16
C GLY A 47 10.36 -7.37 -3.60
N SER A 48 10.74 -6.44 -4.47
CA SER A 48 11.39 -5.16 -4.11
C SER A 48 10.41 -4.02 -3.84
N HIS A 49 9.11 -4.22 -4.06
CA HIS A 49 8.12 -3.15 -3.91
C HIS A 49 7.37 -3.26 -2.58
N LEU A 50 7.22 -2.13 -1.89
CA LEU A 50 6.31 -2.00 -0.76
C LEU A 50 5.05 -1.28 -1.21
N TYR A 51 3.90 -1.87 -0.90
CA TYR A 51 2.62 -1.32 -1.30
C TYR A 51 1.55 -1.52 -0.24
N ARG A 52 0.55 -0.64 -0.20
CA ARG A 52 -0.65 -0.78 0.62
C ARG A 52 -1.90 -0.62 -0.25
N PRO A 53 -2.81 -1.60 -0.27
CA PRO A 53 -4.13 -1.39 -0.85
C PRO A 53 -4.90 -0.38 0.00
N GLN A 54 -5.42 0.65 -0.64
CA GLN A 54 -6.24 1.68 -0.01
C GLN A 54 -7.56 1.79 -0.76
N CYS A 55 -8.65 1.54 -0.04
CA CYS A 55 -9.99 1.82 -0.51
C CYS A 55 -10.39 3.22 -0.01
N PRO A 56 -10.87 4.13 -0.88
CA PRO A 56 -11.32 5.45 -0.44
C PRO A 56 -12.53 5.37 0.52
N GLU A 57 -13.31 4.28 0.44
CA GLU A 57 -14.56 4.12 1.21
C GLU A 57 -14.48 3.03 2.29
N CYS A 58 -13.32 2.43 2.56
CA CYS A 58 -13.19 1.46 3.64
C CYS A 58 -11.80 1.46 4.29
N ASN A 59 -11.77 1.12 5.58
CA ASN A 59 -10.53 0.92 6.35
C ASN A 59 -10.22 -0.56 6.60
N ALA A 60 -10.94 -1.49 5.95
CA ALA A 60 -10.79 -2.94 6.18
C ALA A 60 -9.39 -3.48 5.78
N CYS A 61 -8.62 -2.71 5.02
CA CYS A 61 -7.24 -3.05 4.66
C CYS A 61 -6.21 -2.61 5.70
N ILE A 62 -6.63 -1.86 6.73
CA ILE A 62 -5.81 -1.48 7.88
C ILE A 62 -6.14 -2.48 9.01
N PRO A 63 -5.14 -3.19 9.57
CA PRO A 63 -5.36 -4.14 10.66
C PRO A 63 -5.81 -3.47 11.97
#